data_AF-A0AAW2PI28-F1
#
_entry.id   AF-A0AAW2PI28-F1
#
_cell.length_a   1.000
_cell.length_b   1.000
_cell.length_c   1.000
_cell.angle_alpha   90.00
_cell.angle_beta   90.00
_cell.angle_gamma   90.00
#
_symmetry.space_group_name_H-M   'P 1'
#
loop_
_entity.id
_entity.type
_entity.pdbx_description
1 polymer ?
#
loop_
_entity_poly.entity_id
_entity_poly.type
_entity_poly.pdbx_seq_one_letter_code
_entity_poly.pdbx_strand_id
1 'polypeptide(L)'
;MQVVVGVNGSQVNFVGSNYSGEATTPQLCNYALGVLDKETGVLTMVPIAANRIFRLDPKFGGTELPENEELDEAKGEITMEEKADKFRNLTVMYSTKKDIRRDVKRETLRQTEGPGTQEDVDHKLKGIEINTEALEAIASATNSRNVPPYDLDAFTR
;
A
#
# COMPACT_ATOMS: atom_id res chain seq x y z
N MET A 1 -3.23 29.62 20.12
CA MET A 1 -1.89 30.24 20.16
C MET A 1 -0.84 29.15 19.95
N GLN A 2 0.07 29.36 19.00
CA GLN A 2 1.14 28.42 18.67
C GLN A 2 2.47 28.99 19.17
N VAL A 3 3.32 28.14 19.73
CA VAL A 3 4.67 28.48 20.20
C VAL A 3 5.65 27.55 19.50
N VAL A 4 6.71 28.14 18.96
CA VAL A 4 7.83 27.40 18.38
C VAL A 4 9.05 27.66 19.23
N VAL A 5 9.65 26.60 19.75
CA VAL A 5 10.89 26.65 20.53
C VAL A 5 11.99 26.02 19.67
N GLY A 6 12.94 26.85 19.26
CA GLY A 6 14.14 26.42 18.53
C GLY A 6 15.37 26.51 19.41
N VAL A 7 16.27 25.53 19.31
CA VAL A 7 17.61 25.60 19.90
C VAL A 7 18.59 26.00 18.80
N ASN A 8 19.31 27.10 19.00
CA ASN A 8 20.29 27.60 18.03
C ASN A 8 21.32 26.50 17.69
N GLY A 9 21.41 26.11 16.42
CA GLY A 9 22.33 25.09 15.93
C GLY A 9 21.76 23.67 15.81
N SER A 10 20.47 23.45 16.12
CA SER A 10 19.78 22.18 15.90
C SER A 10 18.81 22.26 14.71
N GLN A 11 18.66 21.18 13.95
CA GLN A 11 17.69 21.05 12.86
C GLN A 11 16.26 20.71 13.36
N VAL A 12 16.06 20.69 14.68
CA VAL A 12 14.80 20.34 15.33
C VAL A 12 14.10 21.59 15.85
N ASN A 13 12.89 21.83 15.38
CA ASN A 13 11.99 22.85 15.86
C ASN A 13 10.89 22.21 16.70
N PHE A 14 10.71 22.63 17.95
CA PHE A 14 9.63 22.13 18.79
C PHE A 14 8.42 23.03 18.59
N VAL A 15 7.39 22.54 17.91
CA VAL A 15 6.18 23.30 17.63
C VAL A 15 5.08 22.79 18.53
N GLY A 16 4.44 23.68 19.27
CA GLY A 16 3.34 23.31 20.14
C GLY A 16 2.22 24.31 20.15
N SER A 17 1.08 23.86 20.64
CA SER A 17 -0.08 24.71 20.89
C SER A 17 -0.55 24.50 22.32
N ASN A 18 -1.20 25.52 22.88
CA ASN A 18 -1.95 25.36 24.14
C ASN A 18 -3.41 24.93 23.88
N TYR A 19 -3.78 24.78 22.60
CA TYR A 19 -5.15 24.53 22.17
C TYR A 19 -5.35 23.03 21.97
N SER A 20 -5.77 22.33 23.01
CA SER A 20 -6.44 21.04 22.84
C SER A 20 -7.84 21.33 22.31
N GLY A 21 -8.04 21.19 21.00
CA GLY A 21 -9.37 21.33 20.42
C GLY A 21 -10.34 20.34 21.07
N GLU A 22 -11.22 20.85 21.94
CA GLU A 22 -12.64 20.52 22.06
C GLU A 22 -13.20 21.34 23.23
N ALA A 23 -14.16 22.21 22.93
CA ALA A 23 -14.99 23.01 23.82
C ALA A 23 -14.27 23.89 24.88
N THR A 24 -14.78 25.11 25.01
CA THR A 24 -14.50 26.04 26.10
C THR A 24 -14.91 25.44 27.45
N THR A 25 -14.18 24.46 27.97
CA THR A 25 -14.27 24.06 29.38
C THR A 25 -13.64 25.16 30.23
N PRO A 26 -14.26 25.59 31.34
CA PRO A 26 -13.64 26.54 32.25
C PRO A 26 -12.27 26.01 32.67
N GLN A 27 -11.25 26.88 32.68
CA GLN A 27 -9.89 26.55 33.11
C GLN A 27 -9.91 26.12 34.58
N LEU A 28 -10.21 24.85 34.85
CA LEU A 28 -10.39 24.29 36.20
C LEU A 28 -9.07 23.98 36.90
N CYS A 29 -7.98 23.86 36.14
CA CYS A 29 -6.67 23.50 36.67
C CYS A 29 -5.75 24.73 36.74
N ASN A 30 -5.24 25.02 37.94
CA ASN A 30 -4.21 26.04 38.18
C ASN A 30 -2.84 25.37 38.33
N TYR A 31 -1.85 25.87 37.61
CA TYR A 31 -0.48 25.35 37.66
C TYR A 31 0.48 26.38 38.26
N ALA A 32 1.44 25.91 39.05
CA ALA A 32 2.49 26.72 39.64
C ALA A 32 3.81 25.93 39.66
N LEU A 33 4.93 26.64 39.51
CA LEU A 33 6.27 26.10 39.66
C LEU A 33 6.70 26.24 41.12
N GLY A 34 7.06 25.12 41.75
CA GLY A 34 7.58 25.09 43.11
C GLY A 34 9.10 24.89 43.14
N VAL A 35 9.81 25.73 43.89
CA VAL A 35 11.24 25.57 44.20
C VAL A 35 11.36 25.32 45.69
N LEU A 36 11.78 24.11 46.07
CA LEU A 36 12.00 23.72 47.46
C LEU A 36 13.49 23.76 47.79
N ASP A 37 13.86 24.58 48.76
CA ASP A 37 15.16 24.51 49.41
C ASP A 37 15.10 23.50 50.56
N LYS A 38 15.93 22.45 50.47
CA LYS A 38 15.96 21.34 51.44
C LYS A 38 16.68 21.70 52.73
N GLU A 39 17.63 22.64 52.68
CA GLU A 39 18.42 23.02 53.86
C GLU A 39 17.64 23.96 54.77
N THR A 40 16.91 24.91 54.17
CA THR A 40 16.09 25.89 54.89
C THR A 40 14.64 25.45 55.07
N GLY A 41 14.18 24.44 54.33
CA GLY A 41 12.80 23.96 54.35
C GLY A 41 11.79 24.93 53.70
N VAL A 42 12.26 25.90 52.92
CA VAL A 42 11.40 26.92 52.30
C VAL A 42 10.95 26.47 50.91
N LEU A 43 9.63 26.45 50.70
CA LEU A 43 9.00 26.21 49.40
C LEU A 43 8.54 27.54 48.79
N THR A 44 9.13 27.92 47.66
CA THR A 44 8.72 29.09 46.87
C THR A 44 7.85 28.66 45.71
N MET A 45 6.63 29.19 45.62
CA MET A 45 5.66 28.86 44.57
C MET A 45 5.46 30.05 43.63
N VAL A 46 5.66 29.83 42.32
CA VAL A 46 5.47 30.83 41.26
C VAL A 46 4.33 30.38 40.34
N PRO A 47 3.17 31.07 40.34
CA PRO A 47 2.04 30.67 39.49
C PRO A 47 2.35 30.85 38.00
N ILE A 48 1.87 29.93 37.17
CA ILE A 48 2.01 30.02 35.71
C ILE A 48 0.91 30.92 35.17
N ALA A 49 1.31 32.04 34.56
CA ALA A 49 0.37 33.03 34.02
C ALA A 49 -0.60 32.38 33.03
N ALA A 50 -1.90 32.55 33.28
CA ALA A 50 -3.00 32.03 32.47
C ALA A 50 -2.95 30.50 32.21
N ASN A 51 -2.31 29.73 33.11
CA ASN A 51 -2.19 28.27 33.03
C ASN A 51 -1.69 27.78 31.66
N ARG A 52 -0.79 28.55 31.04
CA ARG A 52 -0.29 28.29 29.69
C ARG A 52 0.75 27.17 29.70
N ILE A 53 0.28 25.93 29.65
CA ILE A 53 1.11 24.75 29.42
C ILE A 53 1.09 24.42 27.93
N PHE A 54 2.25 24.42 27.27
CA PHE A 54 2.38 24.10 25.85
C PHE A 54 2.84 22.65 25.69
N ARG A 55 2.08 21.87 24.91
CA ARG A 55 2.54 20.55 24.44
C ARG A 55 3.32 20.79 23.17
N LEU A 56 4.61 20.47 23.19
CA LEU A 56 5.51 20.71 22.06
C LEU A 56 5.82 19.38 21.37
N ASP A 57 5.66 19.35 20.04
CA ASP A 57 6.03 18.22 19.21
C ASP A 57 7.30 18.56 18.41
N PRO A 58 8.29 17.65 18.35
CA PRO A 58 9.50 17.87 17.57
C PRO A 58 9.19 17.77 16.07
N LYS A 59 9.50 18.83 15.33
CA LYS A 59 9.51 18.86 13.87
C LYS A 59 10.96 18.94 13.37
N PHE A 60 11.35 18.00 12.53
CA PHE A 60 12.66 17.99 11.90
C PHE A 60 12.59 18.79 10.59
N GLY A 61 13.51 19.73 10.39
CA GLY A 61 13.62 20.51 9.17
C GLY A 61 14.07 19.64 7.99
N GLY A 62 13.16 18.83 7.45
CA GLY A 62 13.45 17.93 6.33
C GLY A 62 12.26 17.10 5.84
N THR A 63 11.07 17.24 6.43
CA THR A 63 9.91 16.42 6.06
C THR A 63 8.60 17.19 6.17
N GLU A 64 8.57 18.40 5.61
CA GLU A 64 7.30 19.00 5.18
C GLU A 64 7.12 18.68 3.68
N LEU A 65 6.90 17.40 3.39
CA LEU A 65 5.97 17.05 2.33
C LEU A 65 4.63 16.92 3.05
N PRO A 66 3.65 17.82 2.81
CA PRO A 66 2.29 17.57 3.24
C PRO A 66 1.78 16.39 2.40
N GLU A 67 1.90 15.16 2.92
CA GLU A 67 1.34 13.98 2.25
C GLU A 67 -0.20 13.92 2.39
N ASN A 68 -0.85 14.91 3.02
CA ASN A 68 -2.29 14.87 3.28
C ASN A 68 -2.94 16.26 3.31
N GLU A 69 -2.87 17.05 2.24
CA GLU A 69 -3.86 18.12 1.97
C GLU A 69 -3.62 18.83 0.62
N GLU A 70 -3.72 18.10 -0.50
CA GLU A 70 -4.15 18.69 -1.78
C GLU A 70 -5.11 17.71 -2.47
N LEU A 71 -6.27 17.51 -1.83
CA LEU A 71 -7.49 17.20 -2.56
C LEU A 71 -8.07 18.53 -3.05
N ASP A 72 -7.44 19.15 -4.05
CA ASP A 72 -8.19 19.98 -4.99
C ASP A 72 -7.45 20.08 -6.33
N GLU A 73 -8.03 19.41 -7.32
CA GLU A 73 -8.17 19.89 -8.69
C GLU A 73 -6.97 20.60 -9.35
N ALA A 74 -5.81 19.94 -9.46
CA ALA A 74 -4.78 20.36 -10.41
C ALA A 74 -4.25 19.18 -11.23
N LYS A 75 -4.79 19.12 -12.46
CA LYS A 75 -4.33 18.37 -13.64
C LYS A 75 -2.81 18.09 -13.64
N GLY A 76 -2.42 16.93 -13.10
CA GLY A 76 -1.24 16.20 -13.55
C GLY A 76 -1.74 15.02 -14.36
N GLU A 77 -1.17 14.79 -15.54
CA GLU A 77 -1.44 13.61 -16.36
C GLU A 77 -0.91 12.38 -15.61
N ILE A 78 -1.67 11.89 -14.62
CA ILE A 78 -1.31 10.71 -13.84
C ILE A 78 -1.11 9.61 -14.87
N THR A 79 0.12 9.08 -14.97
CA THR A 79 0.48 8.07 -15.95
C THR A 79 -0.48 6.89 -15.81
N MET A 80 -0.76 6.18 -16.91
CA MET A 80 -1.72 5.07 -16.89
C MET A 80 -1.33 4.01 -15.83
N GLU A 81 -0.03 3.87 -15.57
CA GLU A 81 0.56 2.98 -14.56
C GLU A 81 0.22 3.43 -13.13
N GLU A 82 0.44 4.71 -12.78
CA GLU A 82 0.13 5.24 -11.45
C GLU A 82 -1.38 5.17 -11.13
N LYS A 83 -2.23 5.39 -12.13
CA LYS A 83 -3.69 5.17 -11.97
C LYS A 83 -3.98 3.69 -11.71
N ALA A 84 -3.39 2.78 -12.50
CA ALA A 84 -3.60 1.34 -12.34
C ALA A 84 -3.17 0.84 -10.95
N ASP A 85 -2.05 1.35 -10.43
CA ASP A 85 -1.55 0.98 -9.09
C ASP A 85 -2.46 1.49 -7.97
N LYS A 86 -2.98 2.72 -8.09
CA LYS A 86 -3.98 3.25 -7.15
C LYS A 86 -5.27 2.43 -7.16
N PHE A 87 -5.77 2.08 -8.35
CA PHE A 87 -6.94 1.20 -8.49
C PHE A 87 -6.69 -0.22 -7.94
N ARG A 88 -5.48 -0.76 -8.13
CA ARG A 88 -5.09 -2.06 -7.56
C ARG A 88 -5.10 -2.02 -6.04
N ASN A 89 -4.52 -0.97 -5.44
CA ASN A 89 -4.48 -0.80 -3.99
C ASN A 89 -5.90 -0.66 -3.41
N LEU A 90 -6.76 0.14 -4.05
CA LEU A 90 -8.16 0.27 -3.68
C LEU A 90 -8.90 -1.09 -3.73
N THR A 91 -8.67 -1.87 -4.79
CA THR A 91 -9.28 -3.20 -4.95
C THR A 91 -8.84 -4.15 -3.84
N VAL A 92 -7.56 -4.14 -3.45
CA VAL A 92 -7.04 -4.97 -2.36
C VAL A 92 -7.65 -4.61 -1.00
N MET A 93 -7.86 -3.32 -0.72
CA MET A 93 -8.39 -2.86 0.57
C MET A 93 -9.89 -3.10 0.73
N TYR A 94 -10.67 -2.93 -0.35
CA TYR A 94 -12.14 -2.89 -0.26
C TYR A 94 -12.86 -4.10 -0.88
N SER A 95 -12.16 -5.02 -1.57
CA SER A 95 -12.79 -6.17 -2.21
C SER A 95 -12.75 -7.46 -1.39
N THR A 96 -13.53 -8.46 -1.83
CA THR A 96 -13.55 -9.78 -1.19
C THR A 96 -12.32 -10.60 -1.56
N LYS A 97 -11.83 -11.46 -0.66
CA LYS A 97 -10.70 -12.40 -0.91
C LYS A 97 -10.82 -13.21 -2.21
N LYS A 98 -12.05 -13.55 -2.63
CA LYS A 98 -12.31 -14.27 -3.88
C LYS A 98 -11.99 -13.43 -5.11
N ASP A 99 -12.31 -12.13 -5.08
CA ASP A 99 -12.03 -11.20 -6.18
C ASP A 99 -10.54 -10.95 -6.30
N ILE A 100 -9.87 -10.66 -5.19
CA ILE A 100 -8.42 -10.43 -5.13
C ILE A 100 -7.66 -11.62 -5.72
N ARG A 101 -8.02 -12.87 -5.34
CA ARG A 101 -7.39 -14.08 -5.89
C ARG A 101 -7.61 -14.23 -7.39
N ARG A 102 -8.78 -13.85 -7.91
CA ARG A 102 -9.05 -13.89 -9.35
C ARG A 102 -8.20 -12.87 -10.10
N ASP A 103 -8.04 -11.68 -9.55
CA ASP A 103 -7.27 -10.62 -10.19
C ASP A 103 -5.77 -10.91 -10.19
N VAL A 104 -5.23 -11.40 -9.06
CA VAL A 104 -3.84 -11.90 -8.97
C VAL A 104 -3.59 -13.06 -9.93
N LYS A 105 -4.57 -13.94 -10.16
CA LYS A 105 -4.43 -15.03 -11.13
C LYS A 105 -4.37 -14.50 -12.58
N ARG A 106 -5.17 -13.49 -12.92
CA ARG A 106 -5.17 -12.90 -14.28
C ARG A 106 -3.86 -12.16 -14.56
N GLU A 107 -3.54 -11.20 -13.71
CA GLU A 107 -2.24 -11.06 -13.07
C GLU A 107 -1.04 -11.82 -13.67
N THR A 108 -0.78 -12.94 -13.00
CA THR A 108 0.28 -13.91 -13.30
C THR A 108 0.19 -14.50 -14.71
N LEU A 109 -1.02 -14.67 -15.27
CA LEU A 109 -1.18 -15.26 -16.60
C LEU A 109 -0.70 -14.29 -17.70
N ARG A 110 -0.97 -12.99 -17.54
CA ARG A 110 -0.51 -11.96 -18.48
C ARG A 110 1.01 -11.85 -18.51
N GLN A 111 1.65 -12.02 -17.36
CA GLN A 111 3.11 -11.99 -17.25
C GLN A 111 3.77 -13.19 -17.95
N THR A 112 3.12 -14.35 -17.97
CA THR A 112 3.62 -15.54 -18.68
C THR A 112 3.44 -15.48 -20.20
N GLU A 113 2.61 -14.57 -20.72
CA GLU A 113 2.27 -14.42 -22.15
C GLU A 113 3.13 -13.36 -22.88
N GLY A 114 4.11 -12.77 -22.20
CA GLY A 114 4.97 -11.73 -22.76
C GLY A 114 5.87 -12.23 -23.91
N PRO A 115 6.30 -11.36 -24.83
CA PRO A 115 7.10 -11.76 -25.99
C PRO A 115 8.46 -12.39 -25.62
N GLY A 116 8.99 -12.13 -24.41
CA GLY A 116 10.25 -12.71 -23.92
C GLY A 116 10.11 -14.08 -23.24
N THR A 117 8.90 -14.53 -22.88
CA THR A 117 8.70 -15.87 -22.30
C THR A 117 8.55 -16.94 -23.37
N GLN A 118 8.11 -16.57 -24.58
CA GLN A 118 7.95 -17.47 -25.73
C GLN A 118 9.29 -18.11 -26.15
N GLU A 119 10.38 -17.34 -26.14
CA GLU A 119 11.72 -17.86 -26.51
C GLU A 119 12.23 -18.92 -25.52
N ASP A 120 11.92 -18.75 -24.22
CA ASP A 120 12.30 -19.69 -23.16
C ASP A 120 11.45 -20.97 -23.20
N VAL A 121 10.14 -20.90 -23.52
CA VAL A 121 9.35 -22.12 -23.77
C VAL A 121 9.79 -22.83 -25.05
N ASP A 122 10.10 -22.13 -26.13
CA ASP A 122 10.58 -22.76 -27.37
C ASP A 122 11.95 -23.45 -27.17
N HIS A 123 12.84 -22.86 -26.38
CA HIS A 123 14.11 -23.50 -26.00
C HIS A 123 13.90 -24.73 -25.10
N LYS A 124 12.96 -24.66 -24.14
CA LYS A 124 12.59 -25.80 -23.28
C LYS A 124 11.92 -26.93 -24.05
N LEU A 125 11.10 -26.61 -25.05
CA LEU A 125 10.42 -27.58 -25.91
C LEU A 125 11.40 -28.30 -26.85
N LYS A 126 12.47 -27.63 -27.31
CA LYS A 126 13.55 -28.26 -28.11
C LYS A 126 14.35 -29.32 -27.35
N GLY A 127 14.37 -29.27 -26.02
CA GLY A 127 15.08 -30.24 -25.18
C GLY A 127 14.24 -31.46 -24.78
N ILE A 128 12.97 -31.52 -25.18
CA ILE A 128 12.08 -32.64 -24.85
C ILE A 128 12.15 -33.67 -25.98
N GLU A 129 12.65 -34.85 -25.66
CA GLU A 129 12.65 -36.00 -26.57
C GLU A 129 11.21 -36.51 -26.73
N ILE A 130 10.57 -36.12 -27.84
CA ILE A 130 9.22 -36.56 -28.15
C ILE A 130 9.31 -38.02 -28.62
N ASN A 131 8.81 -38.95 -27.79
CA ASN A 131 8.66 -40.35 -28.18
C ASN A 131 7.58 -40.47 -29.27
N THR A 132 8.00 -40.42 -30.52
CA THR A 132 7.14 -40.54 -31.72
C THR A 132 6.39 -41.87 -31.75
N GLU A 133 6.99 -42.94 -31.23
CA GLU A 133 6.37 -44.26 -31.11
C GLU A 133 5.14 -44.26 -30.19
N ALA A 134 5.16 -43.48 -29.10
CA ALA A 134 4.01 -43.32 -28.21
C ALA A 134 2.89 -42.49 -28.87
N LEU A 135 3.22 -41.51 -29.71
CA LEU A 135 2.25 -40.72 -30.48
C LEU A 135 1.59 -41.55 -31.59
N GLU A 136 2.37 -42.36 -32.32
CA GLU A 136 1.83 -43.30 -33.30
C GLU A 136 1.01 -44.41 -32.64
N ALA A 137 1.39 -44.87 -31.44
CA ALA A 137 0.59 -45.81 -30.66
C ALA A 137 -0.75 -45.19 -30.21
N ILE A 138 -0.81 -43.89 -29.91
CA ILE A 138 -2.06 -43.18 -29.58
C ILE A 138 -2.91 -42.89 -30.83
N ALA A 139 -2.29 -42.66 -31.99
CA ALA A 139 -2.99 -42.48 -33.26
C ALA A 139 -3.51 -43.81 -33.82
N SER A 140 -2.77 -44.90 -33.60
CA SER A 140 -3.12 -46.28 -34.01
C SER A 140 -4.03 -46.97 -32.99
N ALA A 141 -3.97 -46.57 -31.72
CA ALA A 141 -5.04 -46.83 -30.77
C ALA A 141 -6.23 -45.99 -31.23
N THR A 142 -7.08 -46.64 -32.01
CA THR A 142 -8.42 -46.17 -32.35
C THR A 142 -9.08 -45.73 -31.05
N ASN A 143 -8.98 -44.43 -30.74
CA ASN A 143 -9.74 -43.82 -29.67
C ASN A 143 -11.19 -44.12 -30.04
N SER A 144 -11.79 -45.07 -29.33
CA SER A 144 -13.17 -45.48 -29.48
C SER A 144 -14.04 -44.31 -29.00
N ARG A 145 -14.06 -43.23 -29.77
CA ARG A 145 -15.25 -42.40 -29.87
C ARG A 145 -16.34 -43.37 -30.29
N ASN A 146 -17.49 -43.32 -29.64
CA ASN A 146 -18.71 -44.05 -30.00
C ASN A 146 -19.18 -43.61 -31.40
N VAL A 147 -18.38 -43.88 -32.42
CA VAL A 147 -18.70 -43.69 -33.81
C VAL A 147 -19.42 -44.97 -34.21
N PRO A 148 -20.72 -44.91 -34.52
CA PRO A 148 -21.42 -46.08 -35.02
C PRO A 148 -20.71 -46.59 -36.29
N PRO A 149 -20.73 -47.90 -36.55
CA PRO A 149 -20.09 -48.47 -37.73
C PRO A 149 -20.60 -47.75 -38.99
N TYR A 150 -19.69 -47.14 -39.73
CA TYR A 150 -19.97 -46.39 -40.95
C TYR A 150 -19.24 -47.05 -42.11
N ASP A 151 -19.97 -47.25 -43.20
CA ASP A 151 -19.47 -47.86 -44.43
C ASP A 151 -18.73 -46.82 -45.27
N LEU A 152 -17.42 -46.98 -45.42
CA LEU A 152 -16.54 -46.08 -46.16
C LEU A 152 -16.77 -46.11 -47.67
N ASP A 153 -17.42 -47.16 -48.19
CA ASP A 153 -17.73 -47.32 -49.61
C ASP A 153 -19.11 -46.75 -49.99
N ALA A 154 -19.83 -46.16 -49.04
CA ALA A 154 -21.13 -45.55 -49.28
C ALA A 154 -21.01 -44.25 -50.10
N PHE A 155 -21.32 -44.32 -51.39
CA PHE A 155 -21.47 -43.15 -52.26
C PHE A 155 -22.94 -42.73 -52.34
N THR A 156 -23.26 -41.53 -51.84
CA THR A 156 -24.60 -40.95 -51.98
C THR A 156 -24.79 -40.39 -53.39
N ARG A 157 -25.80 -40.88 -54.08
CA ARG A 157 -26.18 -40.50 -55.45
C ARG A 157 -27.20 -39.37 -55.48
#